data_AF-A0A7S3ABQ1-F1
#
_entry.id   AF-A0A7S3ABQ1-F1
#
_cell.length_a   1.000
_cell.length_b   1.000
_cell.length_c   1.000
_cell.angle_alpha   90.00
_cell.angle_beta   90.00
_cell.angle_gamma   90.00
#
_symmetry.space_group_name_H-M   'P 1'
#
loop_
_entity.id
_entity.type
_entity.pdbx_description
1 polymer ?
#
loop_
_entity_poly.entity_id
_entity_poly.type
_entity_poly.pdbx_seq_one_letter_code
_entity_poly.pdbx_strand_id
1 'polypeptide(L)'
;MGDGCFIGQGLTVDRRRSGELQVCGRRWRSSRGCVVWSMKPVLERLAGLEDLSEDDVSSAMGEVLDGDASPEELAVFLALLRAKKETATEVAAIANAMKSRMLPVETRKDVLEIVGTGGDGADTVNISTMAAVLSAACGATVAKHGNRSISSKYVF
;
A
#
# COMPACT_ATOMS: atom_id res chain seq x y z
N MET A 1 -33.16 4.66 17.64
CA MET A 1 -33.73 3.86 16.53
C MET A 1 -34.19 4.87 15.49
N GLY A 2 -33.60 5.04 14.32
CA GLY A 2 -32.51 4.36 13.66
C GLY A 2 -32.46 5.01 12.29
N ASP A 3 -31.75 6.13 12.19
CA ASP A 3 -31.75 6.95 10.98
C ASP A 3 -30.43 6.72 10.26
N GLY A 4 -30.48 5.83 9.27
CA GLY A 4 -29.43 5.74 8.27
C GLY A 4 -29.29 7.09 7.57
N CYS A 5 -28.05 7.55 7.40
CA CYS A 5 -27.74 8.62 6.48
C CYS A 5 -26.76 8.08 5.43
N PHE A 6 -27.24 8.17 4.20
CA PHE A 6 -26.69 7.71 2.95
C PHE A 6 -25.24 8.15 2.69
N ILE A 7 -24.55 7.30 1.94
CA ILE A 7 -23.26 7.55 1.29
C ILE A 7 -23.47 8.71 0.31
N GLY A 8 -22.89 9.87 0.61
CA GLY A 8 -22.97 11.05 -0.24
C GLY A 8 -21.66 11.83 -0.17
N GLN A 9 -21.04 12.02 -1.34
CA GLN A 9 -19.89 12.89 -1.54
C GLN A 9 -20.17 14.27 -0.90
N GLY A 10 -19.48 14.61 0.19
CA GLY A 10 -19.80 15.81 0.97
C GLY A 10 -18.61 16.36 1.72
N LEU A 11 -17.92 17.32 1.11
CA LEU A 11 -17.03 18.26 1.80
C LEU A 11 -17.81 18.96 2.93
N THR A 12 -17.34 18.84 4.17
CA THR A 12 -17.87 19.62 5.30
C THR A 12 -16.82 20.65 5.70
N VAL A 13 -17.15 21.94 5.50
CA VAL A 13 -16.31 23.07 5.90
C VAL A 13 -16.62 23.39 7.37
N ASP A 14 -15.65 23.22 8.27
CA ASP A 14 -15.77 23.69 9.66
C ASP A 14 -15.39 25.18 9.75
N ARG A 15 -16.37 26.04 10.07
CA ARG A 15 -16.14 27.45 10.39
C ARG A 15 -15.83 27.58 11.88
N ARG A 16 -14.59 27.35 12.29
CA ARG A 16 -14.08 27.89 13.58
C ARG A 16 -12.98 28.92 13.35
N ARG A 17 -13.40 30.18 13.50
CA ARG A 17 -12.65 31.39 13.90
C ARG A 17 -11.11 31.34 13.80
N SER A 18 -10.57 31.58 12.60
CA SER A 18 -9.45 32.49 12.31
C SER A 18 -8.92 32.21 10.90
N GLY A 19 -9.39 32.97 9.91
CA GLY A 19 -8.66 33.42 8.70
C GLY A 19 -7.86 32.48 7.79
N GLU A 20 -7.67 31.20 8.08
CA GLU A 20 -6.80 30.30 7.31
C GLU A 20 -7.59 29.10 6.80
N LEU A 21 -7.72 29.00 5.48
CA LEU A 21 -8.25 27.82 4.80
C LEU A 21 -7.22 26.70 4.90
N GLN A 22 -7.30 25.87 5.95
CA GLN A 22 -6.60 24.58 5.96
C GLN A 22 -7.48 23.51 5.30
N VAL A 23 -6.98 22.95 4.20
CA VAL A 23 -7.54 21.76 3.58
C VAL A 23 -7.32 20.59 4.52
N CYS A 24 -8.35 20.17 5.24
CA CYS A 24 -8.31 18.98 6.09
C CYS A 24 -8.69 17.76 5.23
N GLY A 25 -7.70 16.94 4.87
CA GLY A 25 -7.92 15.64 4.22
C GLY A 25 -8.88 14.76 5.01
N ARG A 26 -9.65 13.91 4.31
CA ARG A 26 -10.74 13.12 4.87
C ARG A 26 -10.23 12.16 5.96
N ARG A 27 -10.77 12.29 7.16
CA ARG A 27 -10.26 11.70 8.41
C ARG A 27 -10.76 10.27 8.64
N TRP A 28 -9.85 9.31 8.88
CA TRP A 28 -10.16 8.05 9.56
C TRP A 28 -10.08 8.24 11.09
N ARG A 29 -11.15 7.93 11.83
CA ARG A 29 -11.20 8.08 13.31
C ARG A 29 -10.77 6.76 13.97
N SER A 30 -9.55 6.71 14.51
CA SER A 30 -9.22 5.75 15.56
C SER A 30 -9.33 6.41 16.95
N SER A 31 -9.48 5.60 18.00
CA SER A 31 -9.68 6.04 19.39
C SER A 31 -8.47 6.72 20.04
N ARG A 32 -7.38 6.98 19.30
CA ARG A 32 -6.09 7.51 19.81
C ARG A 32 -5.62 8.85 19.23
N GLY A 33 -6.47 9.59 18.51
CA GLY A 33 -6.14 10.94 18.02
C GLY A 33 -6.44 11.14 16.53
N CYS A 34 -6.39 12.38 16.05
CA CYS A 34 -6.39 12.67 14.61
C CYS A 34 -4.96 12.48 14.11
N VAL A 35 -4.69 11.43 13.35
CA VAL A 35 -3.47 11.41 12.54
C VAL A 35 -3.81 12.17 11.25
N VAL A 36 -3.09 13.25 11.00
CA VAL A 36 -3.15 13.95 9.71
C VAL A 36 -2.11 13.28 8.84
N TRP A 37 -2.56 12.60 7.79
CA TRP A 37 -1.69 12.06 6.77
C TRP A 37 -1.20 13.21 5.88
N SER A 38 0.09 13.23 5.58
CA SER A 38 0.69 14.17 4.62
C SER A 38 1.84 13.49 3.87
N MET A 39 1.75 13.40 2.54
CA MET A 39 2.85 12.92 1.69
C MET A 39 4.01 13.93 1.62
N LYS A 40 3.71 15.23 1.65
CA LYS A 40 4.71 16.28 1.42
C LYS A 40 5.94 16.22 2.37
N PRO A 41 5.80 16.08 3.71
CA PRO A 41 6.95 15.96 4.61
C PRO A 41 7.81 14.72 4.32
N VAL A 42 7.20 13.64 3.86
CA VAL A 42 7.90 12.39 3.51
C VAL A 42 8.73 12.59 2.25
N LEU A 43 8.19 13.28 1.24
CA LEU A 43 8.93 13.62 0.03
C LEU A 43 10.11 14.55 0.33
N GLU A 44 9.95 15.52 1.23
CA GLU A 44 11.03 16.42 1.65
C GLU A 44 12.18 15.65 2.31
N ARG A 45 11.89 14.67 3.18
CA ARG A 45 12.89 13.78 3.78
C ARG A 45 13.61 12.91 2.74
N LEU A 46 12.85 12.28 1.85
CA LEU A 46 13.43 11.46 0.78
C LEU A 46 14.30 12.28 -0.18
N ALA A 47 13.94 13.54 -0.45
CA ALA A 47 14.75 14.46 -1.24
C ALA A 47 16.07 14.82 -0.53
N GLY A 48 16.08 14.82 0.81
CA GLY A 48 17.28 14.92 1.64
C GLY A 48 18.11 13.63 1.76
N LEU A 49 17.68 12.54 1.12
CA LEU A 49 18.25 11.18 1.26
C LEU A 49 18.19 10.65 2.71
N GLU A 50 17.20 11.09 3.48
CA GLU A 50 16.99 10.66 4.86
C GLU A 50 16.14 9.39 4.94
N ASP A 51 16.50 8.50 5.87
CA ASP A 51 15.70 7.30 6.14
C ASP A 51 14.35 7.66 6.78
N LEU A 52 13.31 6.96 6.35
CA LEU A 52 11.96 7.13 6.86
C LEU A 52 11.75 6.34 8.16
N SER A 53 11.08 6.98 9.12
CA SER A 53 10.56 6.30 10.29
C SER A 53 9.30 5.48 9.94
N GLU A 54 8.89 4.59 10.85
CA GLU A 54 7.65 3.82 10.68
C GLU A 54 6.42 4.75 10.57
N ASP A 55 6.42 5.86 11.31
CA ASP A 55 5.36 6.87 11.26
C ASP A 55 5.33 7.60 9.90
N ASP A 56 6.51 7.91 9.33
CA ASP A 56 6.61 8.52 8.00
C ASP A 56 6.03 7.58 6.93
N VAL A 57 6.41 6.30 6.98
CA VAL A 57 5.91 5.28 6.06
C VAL A 57 4.41 5.07 6.23
N SER A 58 3.92 4.99 7.47
CA SER A 58 2.49 4.86 7.74
C SER A 58 1.71 6.06 7.21
N SER A 59 2.28 7.27 7.27
CA SER A 59 1.66 8.48 6.73
C SER A 59 1.57 8.46 5.21
N ALA A 60 2.70 8.21 4.53
CA ALA A 60 2.72 8.15 3.06
C ALA A 60 1.85 7.02 2.51
N MET A 61 2.00 5.80 3.05
CA MET A 61 1.19 4.64 2.62
C MET A 61 -0.28 4.82 2.99
N GLY A 62 -0.56 5.61 4.04
CA GLY A 62 -1.87 6.11 4.42
C GLY A 62 -2.61 6.76 3.24
N GLU A 63 -2.02 7.78 2.64
CA GLU A 63 -2.62 8.46 1.50
C GLU A 63 -2.68 7.58 0.24
N VAL A 64 -1.62 6.79 0.00
CA VAL A 64 -1.54 5.95 -1.20
C VAL A 64 -2.64 4.90 -1.23
N LEU A 65 -2.82 4.12 -0.16
CA LEU A 65 -3.78 3.03 -0.19
C LEU A 65 -5.22 3.48 0.09
N ASP A 66 -5.43 4.69 0.60
CA ASP A 66 -6.76 5.31 0.71
C ASP A 66 -7.18 6.04 -0.58
N GLY A 67 -6.26 6.16 -1.55
CA GLY A 67 -6.50 6.80 -2.85
C GLY A 67 -6.50 8.33 -2.80
N ASP A 68 -5.91 8.91 -1.75
CA ASP A 68 -5.79 10.36 -1.56
C ASP A 68 -4.49 10.94 -2.14
N ALA A 69 -3.46 10.12 -2.35
CA ALA A 69 -2.21 10.55 -3.01
C ALA A 69 -2.38 10.65 -4.53
N SER A 70 -1.84 11.71 -5.14
CA SER A 70 -1.86 11.86 -6.60
C SER A 70 -0.90 10.86 -7.29
N PRO A 71 -1.14 10.52 -8.57
CA PRO A 71 -0.20 9.68 -9.33
C PRO A 71 1.22 10.26 -9.40
N GLU A 72 1.34 11.59 -9.47
CA GLU A 72 2.61 12.30 -9.47
C GLU A 72 3.32 12.17 -8.13
N GLU A 73 2.61 12.34 -7.02
CA GLU A 73 3.14 12.17 -5.66
C GLU A 73 3.64 10.74 -5.42
N LEU A 74 2.86 9.73 -5.84
CA LEU A 74 3.27 8.33 -5.77
C LEU A 74 4.52 8.05 -6.63
N ALA A 75 4.57 8.58 -7.85
CA ALA A 75 5.72 8.41 -8.73
C ALA A 75 6.99 9.04 -8.12
N VAL A 76 6.89 10.25 -7.56
CA VAL A 76 8.01 10.93 -6.89
C VAL A 76 8.44 10.17 -5.64
N PHE A 77 7.50 9.69 -4.82
CA PHE A 77 7.79 8.87 -3.64
C PHE A 77 8.62 7.63 -4.00
N LEU A 78 8.17 6.85 -4.99
CA LEU A 78 8.87 5.63 -5.43
C LEU A 78 10.25 5.93 -6.04
N ALA A 79 10.36 6.99 -6.84
CA ALA A 79 11.61 7.39 -7.46
C ALA A 79 12.65 7.85 -6.43
N LEU A 80 12.25 8.69 -5.46
CA LEU A 80 13.15 9.17 -4.42
C LEU A 80 13.54 8.05 -3.45
N LEU A 81 12.61 7.18 -3.08
CA LEU A 81 12.90 6.02 -2.23
C LEU A 81 13.99 5.13 -2.88
N ARG A 82 13.87 4.89 -4.19
CA ARG A 82 14.88 4.15 -4.95
C ARG A 82 16.21 4.89 -5.07
N ALA A 83 16.18 6.20 -5.30
CA ALA A 83 17.39 7.03 -5.42
C ALA A 83 18.18 7.08 -4.09
N LYS A 84 17.47 7.17 -2.97
CA LYS A 84 18.03 7.06 -1.61
C LYS A 84 18.66 5.69 -1.35
N LYS A 85 18.10 4.64 -1.97
CA LYS A 85 18.29 3.22 -1.65
C LYS A 85 17.50 2.86 -0.40
N GLU A 86 16.35 2.25 -0.63
CA GLU A 86 15.45 1.75 0.40
C GLU A 86 16.17 0.83 1.40
N THR A 87 15.85 0.97 2.67
CA THR A 87 16.33 0.09 3.73
C THR A 87 15.37 -1.08 3.95
N ALA A 88 15.86 -2.18 4.52
CA ALA A 88 15.02 -3.33 4.85
C ALA A 88 13.87 -2.95 5.81
N THR A 89 14.12 -2.00 6.73
CA THR A 89 13.12 -1.50 7.68
C THR A 89 12.00 -0.75 6.98
N GLU A 90 12.33 0.12 6.03
CA GLU A 90 11.34 0.85 5.22
C GLU A 90 10.49 -0.11 4.38
N VAL A 91 11.12 -1.07 3.70
CA VAL A 91 10.41 -2.08 2.90
C VAL A 91 9.47 -2.91 3.77
N ALA A 92 9.91 -3.32 4.96
CA ALA A 92 9.07 -4.05 5.91
C ALA A 92 7.90 -3.20 6.42
N ALA A 93 8.12 -1.91 6.72
CA ALA A 93 7.06 -0.99 7.14
C ALA A 93 6.02 -0.77 6.02
N ILE A 94 6.47 -0.60 4.77
CA ILE A 94 5.58 -0.50 3.60
C ILE A 94 4.74 -1.77 3.46
N ALA A 95 5.37 -2.95 3.53
CA ALA A 95 4.66 -4.22 3.45
C ALA A 95 3.65 -4.40 4.59
N ASN A 96 3.97 -3.96 5.80
CA ASN A 96 3.05 -3.98 6.94
C ASN A 96 1.86 -3.04 6.74
N ALA A 97 2.10 -1.82 6.26
CA ALA A 97 1.04 -0.87 5.92
C ALA A 97 0.09 -1.45 4.86
N MET A 98 0.63 -2.08 3.81
CA MET A 98 -0.18 -2.79 2.80
C MET A 98 -1.00 -3.92 3.43
N LYS A 99 -0.37 -4.81 4.20
CA LYS A 99 -1.05 -5.94 4.87
C LYS A 99 -2.18 -5.49 5.79
N SER A 100 -2.01 -4.36 6.48
CA SER A 100 -3.05 -3.82 7.38
C SER A 100 -4.35 -3.41 6.67
N ARG A 101 -4.30 -3.21 5.35
CA ARG A 101 -5.44 -2.82 4.49
C ARG A 101 -5.87 -3.93 3.54
N MET A 102 -5.23 -5.10 3.59
CA MET A 102 -5.64 -6.26 2.81
C MET A 102 -6.93 -6.86 3.38
N LEU A 103 -7.75 -7.44 2.51
CA LEU A 103 -8.85 -8.29 2.94
C LEU A 103 -8.26 -9.61 3.47
N PRO A 104 -8.50 -9.97 4.75
CA PRO A 104 -7.94 -11.18 5.32
C PRO A 104 -8.61 -12.42 4.71
N VAL A 105 -7.80 -13.45 4.44
CA VAL A 105 -8.26 -14.78 4.00
C VAL A 105 -7.94 -15.77 5.12
N GLU A 106 -8.97 -16.15 5.86
CA GLU A 106 -8.85 -17.02 7.03
C GLU A 106 -8.79 -18.50 6.63
N THR A 107 -7.88 -19.26 7.26
CA THR A 107 -7.71 -20.69 7.04
C THR A 107 -7.17 -21.37 8.30
N ARG A 108 -7.54 -22.65 8.49
CA ARG A 108 -7.05 -23.50 9.58
C ARG A 108 -5.94 -24.48 9.15
N LYS A 109 -5.57 -24.44 7.87
CA LYS A 109 -4.54 -25.31 7.30
C LYS A 109 -3.25 -24.52 7.13
N ASP A 110 -2.11 -25.20 7.22
CA ASP A 110 -0.85 -24.65 6.75
C ASP A 110 -0.92 -24.40 5.24
N VAL A 111 -0.56 -23.18 4.83
CA VAL A 111 -0.68 -22.75 3.44
C VAL A 111 0.69 -22.47 2.86
N LEU A 112 0.93 -23.02 1.68
CA LEU A 112 2.09 -22.73 0.86
C LEU A 112 1.77 -21.57 -0.09
N GLU A 113 2.62 -20.54 -0.08
CA GLU A 113 2.64 -19.50 -1.09
C GLU A 113 3.86 -19.67 -2.00
N ILE A 114 3.64 -19.60 -3.31
CA ILE A 114 4.71 -19.60 -4.31
C ILE A 114 4.52 -18.41 -5.23
N VAL A 115 5.41 -17.42 -5.11
CA VAL A 115 5.35 -16.17 -5.88
C VAL A 115 6.77 -15.69 -6.20
N GLY A 116 6.90 -14.97 -7.30
CA GLY A 116 8.11 -14.25 -7.64
C GLY A 116 7.80 -12.76 -7.77
N THR A 117 8.76 -11.91 -7.47
CA THR A 117 8.63 -10.46 -7.65
C THR A 117 8.49 -10.07 -9.12
N GLY A 118 8.96 -10.92 -10.04
CA GLY A 118 9.10 -10.59 -11.45
C GLY A 118 10.24 -9.57 -11.68
N GLY A 119 10.33 -9.04 -12.90
CA GLY A 119 11.30 -8.00 -13.25
C GLY A 119 12.75 -8.45 -13.45
N ASP A 120 12.99 -9.76 -13.54
CA ASP A 120 14.32 -10.35 -13.81
C ASP A 120 14.75 -10.25 -15.29
N GLY A 121 13.85 -9.82 -16.18
CA GLY A 121 14.08 -9.72 -17.61
C GLY A 121 14.20 -11.07 -18.33
N ALA A 122 13.88 -12.19 -17.66
CA ALA A 122 14.08 -13.52 -18.19
C ALA A 122 12.99 -13.98 -19.18
N ASP A 123 11.94 -13.17 -19.39
CA ASP A 123 10.80 -13.45 -20.28
C ASP A 123 10.25 -14.88 -20.11
N THR A 124 10.29 -15.41 -18.89
CA THR A 124 9.80 -16.75 -18.60
C THR A 124 8.27 -16.77 -18.57
N VAL A 125 7.69 -17.90 -18.92
CA VAL A 125 6.31 -18.20 -18.52
C VAL A 125 6.21 -18.21 -16.99
N ASN A 126 5.02 -18.06 -16.42
CA ASN A 126 4.86 -18.00 -14.96
C ASN A 126 5.20 -19.35 -14.27
N ILE A 127 6.49 -19.65 -14.10
CA ILE A 127 7.01 -20.88 -13.50
C ILE A 127 6.43 -21.03 -12.08
N SER A 128 6.32 -19.93 -11.32
CA SER A 128 5.69 -19.95 -9.99
C SER A 128 4.23 -20.39 -10.01
N THR A 129 3.48 -20.11 -11.08
CA THR A 129 2.10 -20.59 -11.24
C THR A 129 2.07 -22.09 -11.51
N MET A 130 2.93 -22.60 -12.40
CA MET A 130 3.02 -24.04 -12.66
C MET A 130 3.46 -24.80 -11.41
N ALA A 131 4.43 -24.27 -10.66
CA ALA A 131 4.87 -24.85 -9.40
C ALA A 131 3.76 -24.88 -8.35
N ALA A 132 2.93 -23.84 -8.26
CA ALA A 132 1.78 -23.78 -7.36
C ALA A 132 0.75 -24.87 -7.70
N VAL A 133 0.41 -25.03 -8.98
CA VAL A 133 -0.53 -26.07 -9.45
C VAL A 133 0.01 -27.48 -9.18
N LEU A 134 1.28 -27.72 -9.48
CA LEU A 134 1.93 -29.01 -9.22
C LEU A 134 1.95 -29.33 -7.72
N SER A 135 2.31 -28.35 -6.88
CA SER A 135 2.35 -28.54 -5.41
C SER A 135 0.97 -28.88 -4.85
N ALA A 136 -0.09 -28.24 -5.37
CA ALA A 136 -1.47 -28.56 -5.01
C ALA A 136 -1.86 -29.99 -5.45
N ALA A 137 -1.45 -30.41 -6.66
CA ALA A 137 -1.67 -31.77 -7.14
C ALA A 137 -0.92 -32.83 -6.30
N CYS A 138 0.21 -32.45 -5.70
CA CYS A 138 0.96 -33.27 -4.75
C CYS A 138 0.38 -33.24 -3.31
N GLY A 139 -0.73 -32.53 -3.07
CA GLY A 139 -1.46 -32.54 -1.80
C GLY A 139 -1.20 -31.35 -0.87
N ALA A 140 -0.38 -30.36 -1.27
CA ALA A 140 -0.21 -29.14 -0.49
C ALA A 140 -1.48 -28.25 -0.55
N THR A 141 -1.80 -27.55 0.55
CA THR A 141 -2.78 -26.46 0.48
C THR A 141 -2.05 -25.21 0.00
N VAL A 142 -2.41 -24.72 -1.18
CA VAL A 142 -1.70 -23.60 -1.84
C VAL A 142 -2.61 -22.39 -1.94
N ALA A 143 -2.11 -21.22 -1.52
CA ALA A 143 -2.71 -19.93 -1.84
C ALA A 143 -1.64 -19.05 -2.48
N LYS A 144 -1.93 -18.50 -3.65
CA LYS A 144 -0.97 -17.72 -4.43
C LYS A 144 -1.49 -16.30 -4.60
N HIS A 145 -0.70 -15.31 -4.18
CA HIS A 145 -0.86 -13.95 -4.67
C HIS A 145 -0.28 -13.83 -6.08
N GLY A 146 -0.96 -13.08 -6.94
CA GLY A 146 -0.58 -12.91 -8.33
C GLY A 146 -1.07 -11.57 -8.88
N ASN A 147 -0.37 -11.07 -9.88
CA ASN A 147 -0.72 -9.85 -10.59
C ASN A 147 -0.62 -10.10 -12.10
N ARG A 148 -1.19 -9.18 -12.90
CA ARG A 148 -0.96 -9.15 -14.36
C ARG A 148 0.50 -8.83 -14.64
N SER A 149 0.99 -9.29 -15.79
CA SER A 149 2.35 -8.96 -16.22
C SER A 149 2.53 -7.45 -16.38
N ILE A 150 3.61 -6.93 -15.80
CA ILE A 150 4.09 -5.55 -15.97
C ILE A 150 5.29 -5.50 -16.93
N SER A 151 6.14 -6.53 -16.93
CA SER A 151 7.40 -6.54 -17.70
C SER A 151 7.63 -7.78 -18.56
N SER A 152 6.85 -8.85 -18.43
CA SER A 152 6.98 -10.07 -19.23
C SER A 152 5.95 -10.10 -20.37
N LYS A 153 6.27 -10.77 -21.47
CA LYS A 153 5.37 -10.85 -22.65
C LYS A 153 4.14 -11.73 -22.43
N TYR A 154 4.11 -12.56 -21.39
CA TYR A 154 3.06 -13.55 -21.18
C TYR A 154 2.09 -13.10 -20.08
N VAL A 155 0.81 -12.97 -20.42
CA VAL A 155 -0.29 -12.77 -19.47
C VAL A 155 -1.02 -14.11 -19.33
N PHE A 156 -1.08 -14.64 -18.11
CA PHE A 156 -1.93 -15.77 -17.73
C PHE A 156 -2.98 -15.29 -16.73
#